data_AF-A0A369NEW8-F1
#
_entry.id   AF-A0A369NEW8-F1
#
_cell.length_a   1.000
_cell.length_b   1.000
_cell.length_c   1.000
_cell.angle_alpha   90.00
_cell.angle_beta   90.00
_cell.angle_gamma   90.00
#
_symmetry.space_group_name_H-M   'P 1'
#
loop_
_entity.id
_entity.type
_entity.pdbx_description
1 polymer ?
#
loop_
_entity_poly.entity_id
_entity_poly.type
_entity_poly.pdbx_seq_one_letter_code
_entity_poly.pdbx_strand_id
1 'polypeptide(L)'
;MTHIVTAKKMELHVGSGDDGALNAAVFGSGLYVLSGCAATVVSANKVTIAGGEILMHGRHIRVGASGESVAIDNGAQARKRHDLIGILYRRDAANQDIEDAPLHVLKGAAVPDSPADPAYNASASILKGDAEVFRPLYRVPIDGLSVGAPVPLYGTLGSLSEAFADLAGKADKAHKHPVSDMTGGALPISLGGTGATSAAGARNALGLGNTAGALPVANGGTGVTTDAAIALKSYPVGALYVSFSATSPASLFGGTWAQITGRFLRAASGTGTGGSDTCTLTSGQMPNHHHGVISERDGDWMGLWQSNVSEGGLWWVVSNSTPGANKGIKTTSVGSDSSHNNMPAYQDVYVWRRTA
;
A
#
# COMPACT_ATOMS: atom_id res chain seq x y z
N MET A 1 -37.13 -20.94 -37.22
CA MET A 1 -38.16 -21.79 -36.56
C MET A 1 -37.43 -22.84 -35.75
N THR A 2 -37.71 -22.97 -34.46
CA THR A 2 -37.12 -24.00 -33.59
C THR A 2 -37.80 -25.35 -33.85
N HIS A 3 -37.03 -26.42 -34.02
CA HIS A 3 -37.55 -27.78 -34.18
C HIS A 3 -36.52 -28.80 -33.67
N ILE A 4 -36.96 -30.03 -33.40
CA ILE A 4 -36.07 -31.13 -33.01
C ILE A 4 -35.58 -31.81 -34.30
N VAL A 5 -34.27 -31.78 -34.53
CA VAL A 5 -33.61 -32.40 -35.70
C VAL A 5 -33.75 -33.92 -35.67
N THR A 6 -33.62 -34.55 -34.51
CA THR A 6 -33.64 -36.02 -34.34
C THR A 6 -35.02 -36.59 -34.00
N ALA A 7 -36.10 -35.86 -34.29
CA ALA A 7 -37.46 -36.29 -33.97
C ALA A 7 -37.94 -37.42 -34.89
N LYS A 8 -38.76 -38.35 -34.40
CA LYS A 8 -39.43 -39.31 -35.29
C LYS A 8 -40.50 -38.59 -36.13
N LYS A 9 -40.19 -38.26 -37.39
CA LYS A 9 -41.11 -37.59 -38.33
C LYS A 9 -41.79 -38.50 -39.37
N MET A 10 -41.47 -39.79 -39.39
CA MET A 10 -41.92 -40.74 -40.43
C MET A 10 -41.53 -40.33 -41.86
N GLU A 11 -40.48 -39.51 -41.98
CA GLU A 11 -39.86 -39.06 -43.23
C GLU A 11 -38.33 -38.99 -43.02
N LEU A 12 -37.56 -38.99 -44.11
CA LEU A 12 -36.13 -38.67 -44.07
C LEU A 12 -35.98 -37.16 -43.82
N HIS A 13 -35.36 -36.78 -42.71
CA HIS A 13 -35.29 -35.37 -42.31
C HIS A 13 -33.99 -34.95 -41.61
N VAL A 14 -33.10 -35.89 -41.25
CA VAL A 14 -31.74 -35.55 -40.76
C VAL A 14 -30.85 -35.43 -41.98
N GLY A 15 -30.37 -34.22 -42.26
CA GLY A 15 -29.46 -33.94 -43.36
C GLY A 15 -27.99 -33.93 -42.94
N SER A 16 -27.09 -33.99 -43.92
CA SER A 16 -25.64 -33.81 -43.70
C SER A 16 -25.30 -32.46 -43.06
N GLY A 17 -26.12 -31.43 -43.31
CA GLY A 17 -26.03 -30.13 -42.67
C GLY A 17 -26.32 -30.16 -41.17
N ASP A 18 -27.24 -31.02 -40.73
CA ASP A 18 -27.57 -31.18 -39.31
C ASP A 18 -26.44 -31.86 -38.54
N ASP A 19 -25.90 -32.96 -39.08
CA ASP A 19 -24.74 -33.65 -38.53
C ASP A 19 -23.50 -32.73 -38.52
N GLY A 20 -23.32 -31.96 -39.60
CA GLY A 20 -22.28 -30.95 -39.69
C GLY A 20 -22.41 -29.87 -38.61
N ALA A 21 -23.62 -29.37 -38.36
CA ALA A 21 -23.86 -28.39 -37.30
C ALA A 21 -23.58 -28.95 -35.90
N LEU A 22 -23.97 -30.20 -35.64
CA LEU A 22 -23.67 -30.87 -34.37
C LEU A 22 -22.16 -31.05 -34.18
N ASN A 23 -21.45 -31.55 -35.20
CA ASN A 23 -20.00 -31.71 -35.16
C ASN A 23 -19.28 -30.39 -34.90
N ALA A 24 -19.69 -29.31 -35.58
CA ALA A 24 -19.11 -27.99 -35.35
C ALA A 24 -19.37 -27.46 -33.93
N ALA A 25 -20.52 -27.79 -33.33
CA ALA A 25 -20.82 -27.43 -31.95
C ALA A 25 -19.96 -28.19 -30.93
N VAL A 26 -19.63 -29.46 -31.22
CA VAL A 26 -18.82 -30.32 -30.33
C VAL A 26 -17.33 -30.01 -30.44
N PHE A 27 -16.83 -29.87 -31.68
CA PHE A 27 -15.39 -29.80 -31.97
C PHE A 27 -14.88 -28.39 -32.31
N GLY A 28 -15.80 -27.44 -32.54
CA GLY A 28 -15.51 -26.10 -33.05
C GLY A 28 -15.71 -26.00 -34.57
N SER A 29 -15.86 -24.76 -35.05
CA SER A 29 -16.14 -24.46 -36.46
C SER A 29 -14.87 -24.21 -37.30
N GLY A 30 -13.69 -24.62 -36.82
CA GLY A 30 -12.41 -24.44 -37.51
C GLY A 30 -12.15 -25.44 -38.65
N LEU A 31 -10.90 -25.47 -39.10
CA LEU A 31 -10.33 -26.54 -39.92
C LEU A 31 -9.40 -27.37 -39.02
N TYR A 32 -9.73 -28.64 -38.86
CA TYR A 32 -8.98 -29.57 -38.02
C TYR A 32 -8.55 -30.80 -38.80
N VAL A 33 -7.28 -31.20 -38.67
CA VAL A 33 -6.83 -32.54 -39.08
C VAL A 33 -7.02 -33.47 -37.88
N LEU A 34 -7.79 -34.55 -38.09
CA LEU A 34 -8.06 -35.57 -37.08
C LEU A 34 -7.01 -36.69 -37.12
N SER A 35 -6.48 -37.00 -38.31
CA SER A 35 -5.37 -37.93 -38.49
C SER A 35 -4.72 -37.76 -39.88
N GLY A 36 -3.44 -38.13 -40.00
CA GLY A 36 -2.75 -38.16 -41.29
C GLY A 36 -2.57 -36.78 -41.94
N CYS A 37 -2.87 -36.69 -43.24
CA CYS A 37 -2.81 -35.44 -44.03
C CYS A 37 -1.44 -34.73 -44.05
N ALA A 38 -0.34 -35.47 -43.85
CA ALA A 38 1.01 -34.93 -43.92
C ALA A 38 1.35 -34.48 -45.36
N ALA A 39 1.87 -33.26 -45.53
CA ALA A 39 2.28 -32.74 -46.81
C ALA A 39 3.75 -33.06 -47.12
N THR A 40 4.01 -33.54 -48.34
CA THR A 40 5.35 -33.87 -48.85
C THR A 40 5.57 -33.22 -50.20
N VAL A 41 6.68 -32.48 -50.35
CA VAL A 41 7.11 -31.93 -51.64
C VAL A 41 7.68 -33.07 -52.49
N VAL A 42 7.12 -33.30 -53.67
CA VAL A 42 7.54 -34.38 -54.58
C VAL A 42 8.46 -33.84 -55.68
N SER A 43 8.18 -32.64 -56.17
CA SER A 43 8.98 -31.94 -57.18
C SER A 43 8.74 -30.43 -57.09
N ALA A 44 9.42 -29.65 -57.94
CA ALA A 44 9.26 -28.19 -58.01
C ALA A 44 7.84 -27.74 -58.40
N ASN A 45 7.01 -28.65 -58.91
CA ASN A 45 5.65 -28.39 -59.37
C ASN A 45 4.59 -29.33 -58.75
N LYS A 46 4.94 -30.08 -57.70
CA LYS A 46 4.03 -31.09 -57.14
C LYS A 46 4.22 -31.27 -55.63
N VAL A 47 3.10 -31.22 -54.90
CA VAL A 47 3.02 -31.54 -53.48
C VAL A 47 1.97 -32.63 -53.30
N THR A 48 2.26 -33.63 -52.46
CA THR A 48 1.32 -34.69 -52.09
C THR A 48 0.87 -34.50 -50.65
N ILE A 49 -0.43 -34.61 -50.43
CA ILE A 49 -1.04 -34.73 -49.11
C ILE A 49 -1.32 -36.20 -48.87
N ALA A 50 -0.75 -36.77 -47.80
CA ALA A 50 -0.98 -38.17 -47.43
C ALA A 50 -2.45 -38.41 -47.03
N GLY A 51 -2.88 -39.67 -47.07
CA GLY A 51 -4.22 -40.06 -46.63
C GLY A 51 -4.49 -39.66 -45.18
N GLY A 52 -5.75 -39.32 -44.88
CA GLY A 52 -6.13 -38.86 -43.55
C GLY A 52 -7.53 -38.28 -43.49
N GLU A 53 -7.87 -37.77 -42.30
CA GLU A 53 -9.21 -37.31 -41.95
C GLU A 53 -9.18 -35.84 -41.53
N ILE A 54 -10.12 -35.06 -42.04
CA ILE A 54 -10.23 -33.61 -41.85
C ILE A 54 -11.66 -33.29 -41.40
N LEU A 55 -11.79 -32.32 -40.48
CA LEU A 55 -13.06 -31.71 -40.13
C LEU A 55 -13.01 -30.22 -40.49
N MET A 56 -13.87 -29.79 -41.42
CA MET A 56 -13.98 -28.40 -41.84
C MET A 56 -15.37 -27.87 -41.55
N HIS A 57 -15.50 -26.92 -40.62
CA HIS A 57 -16.79 -26.35 -40.21
C HIS A 57 -17.83 -27.44 -39.87
N GLY A 58 -17.38 -28.54 -39.26
CA GLY A 58 -18.20 -29.70 -38.92
C GLY A 58 -18.39 -30.74 -40.03
N ARG A 59 -17.91 -30.50 -41.25
CA ARG A 59 -17.95 -31.48 -42.34
C ARG A 59 -16.73 -32.38 -42.32
N HIS A 60 -16.98 -33.70 -42.29
CA HIS A 60 -15.94 -34.70 -42.35
C HIS A 60 -15.49 -34.89 -43.80
N ILE A 61 -14.21 -34.70 -44.05
CA ILE A 61 -13.57 -34.81 -45.36
C ILE A 61 -12.43 -35.81 -45.23
N ARG A 62 -12.26 -36.66 -46.23
CA ARG A 62 -11.23 -37.69 -46.26
C ARG A 62 -10.31 -37.47 -47.45
N VAL A 63 -9.01 -37.43 -47.19
CA VAL A 63 -8.01 -37.66 -48.24
C VAL A 63 -7.83 -39.17 -48.32
N GLY A 64 -8.04 -39.75 -49.50
CA GLY A 64 -7.97 -41.20 -49.70
C GLY A 64 -6.66 -41.81 -49.20
N ALA A 65 -6.67 -43.09 -48.82
CA ALA A 65 -5.53 -43.75 -48.18
C ALA A 65 -4.21 -43.68 -48.99
N SER A 66 -4.30 -43.58 -50.32
CA SER A 66 -3.15 -43.39 -51.23
C SER A 66 -2.51 -42.00 -51.15
N GLY A 67 -3.13 -41.05 -50.46
CA GLY A 67 -2.87 -39.63 -50.60
C GLY A 67 -3.39 -39.07 -51.92
N GLU A 68 -3.31 -37.76 -52.04
CA GLU A 68 -3.68 -36.99 -53.24
C GLU A 68 -2.59 -35.98 -53.55
N SER A 69 -2.23 -35.87 -54.83
CA SER A 69 -1.23 -34.91 -55.29
C SER A 69 -1.89 -33.70 -55.91
N VAL A 70 -1.44 -32.52 -55.49
CA VAL A 70 -1.80 -31.25 -56.12
C VAL A 70 -0.65 -30.71 -56.95
N ALA A 71 -1.00 -30.17 -58.12
CA ALA A 71 -0.05 -29.45 -58.95
C ALA A 71 0.12 -28.03 -58.40
N ILE A 72 1.37 -27.59 -58.29
CA ILE A 72 1.72 -26.19 -58.03
C ILE A 72 2.52 -25.68 -59.22
N ASP A 73 2.43 -24.39 -59.51
CA ASP A 73 3.26 -23.82 -60.56
C ASP A 73 4.71 -23.69 -60.11
N ASN A 74 5.64 -23.88 -61.05
CA ASN A 74 7.05 -23.63 -60.79
C ASN A 74 7.30 -22.22 -60.22
N GLY A 75 8.32 -22.13 -59.39
CA GLY A 75 8.87 -20.86 -58.95
C GLY A 75 9.56 -20.10 -60.09
N ALA A 76 9.94 -18.85 -59.81
CA ALA A 76 10.62 -17.99 -60.77
C ALA A 76 11.90 -17.44 -60.14
N GLN A 77 12.96 -17.29 -60.95
CA GLN A 77 14.26 -16.82 -60.48
C GLN A 77 14.15 -15.43 -59.83
N ALA A 78 14.84 -15.24 -58.70
CA ALA A 78 14.82 -14.00 -57.90
C ALA A 78 13.42 -13.54 -57.45
N ARG A 79 12.46 -14.47 -57.34
CA ARG A 79 11.12 -14.20 -56.79
C ARG A 79 10.80 -15.21 -55.70
N LYS A 80 10.01 -14.76 -54.72
CA LYS A 80 9.41 -15.54 -53.65
C LYS A 80 7.90 -15.50 -53.78
N ARG A 81 7.25 -16.58 -53.34
CA ARG A 81 5.78 -16.73 -53.39
C ARG A 81 5.34 -17.68 -52.29
N HIS A 82 4.18 -17.43 -51.69
CA HIS A 82 3.49 -18.42 -50.87
C HIS A 82 2.28 -18.92 -51.64
N ASP A 83 2.20 -20.23 -51.86
CA ASP A 83 0.97 -20.85 -52.34
C ASP A 83 0.23 -21.47 -51.14
N LEU A 84 -1.09 -21.51 -51.18
CA LEU A 84 -1.89 -22.18 -50.17
C LEU A 84 -2.49 -23.45 -50.76
N ILE A 85 -2.22 -24.59 -50.12
CA ILE A 85 -2.94 -25.83 -50.38
C ILE A 85 -4.01 -25.95 -49.30
N GLY A 86 -5.26 -26.11 -49.69
CA GLY A 86 -6.38 -26.18 -48.76
C GLY A 86 -7.54 -26.99 -49.31
N ILE A 87 -8.62 -27.05 -48.54
CA ILE A 87 -9.87 -27.65 -48.99
C ILE A 87 -10.77 -26.55 -49.54
N LEU A 88 -11.31 -26.78 -50.73
CA LEU A 88 -12.32 -25.92 -51.34
C LEU A 88 -13.66 -26.61 -51.33
N TYR A 89 -14.49 -26.29 -50.33
CA TYR A 89 -15.88 -26.73 -50.35
C TYR A 89 -16.65 -26.00 -51.45
N ARG A 90 -17.45 -26.74 -52.21
CA ARG A 90 -18.41 -26.23 -53.18
C ARG A 90 -19.75 -26.95 -53.03
N ARG A 91 -20.83 -26.18 -53.02
CA ARG A 91 -22.20 -26.68 -53.15
C ARG A 91 -22.75 -26.23 -54.50
N ASP A 92 -23.05 -27.20 -55.36
CA ASP A 92 -23.60 -26.95 -56.68
C ASP A 92 -25.14 -26.91 -56.62
N ALA A 93 -25.68 -25.71 -56.44
CA ALA A 93 -27.13 -25.49 -56.42
C ALA A 93 -27.81 -25.85 -57.76
N ALA A 94 -27.08 -25.88 -58.88
CA ALA A 94 -27.62 -26.29 -60.17
C ALA A 94 -27.73 -27.82 -60.29
N ASN A 95 -27.01 -28.56 -59.46
CA ASN A 95 -26.95 -30.01 -59.45
C ASN A 95 -27.40 -30.58 -58.09
N GLN A 96 -28.65 -30.29 -57.73
CA GLN A 96 -29.32 -30.87 -56.55
C GLN A 96 -28.57 -30.63 -55.22
N ASP A 97 -27.88 -29.49 -55.10
CA ASP A 97 -27.08 -29.13 -53.93
C ASP A 97 -25.98 -30.16 -53.61
N ILE A 98 -25.44 -30.84 -54.63
CA ILE A 98 -24.30 -31.75 -54.44
C ILE A 98 -23.12 -30.96 -53.85
N GLU A 99 -22.60 -31.47 -52.74
CA GLU A 99 -21.47 -30.91 -52.01
C GLU A 99 -20.18 -31.69 -52.37
N ASP A 100 -19.10 -30.99 -52.66
CA ASP A 100 -17.76 -31.55 -52.85
C ASP A 100 -16.71 -30.69 -52.13
N ALA A 101 -15.56 -31.26 -51.81
CA ALA A 101 -14.50 -30.64 -51.03
C ALA A 101 -13.09 -31.07 -51.50
N PRO A 102 -12.72 -30.86 -52.77
CA PRO A 102 -11.41 -31.25 -53.29
C PRO A 102 -10.27 -30.45 -52.65
N LEU A 103 -9.05 -31.01 -52.72
CA LEU A 103 -7.84 -30.23 -52.51
C LEU A 103 -7.72 -29.17 -53.61
N HIS A 104 -7.38 -27.95 -53.19
CA HIS A 104 -7.26 -26.82 -54.07
C HIS A 104 -6.01 -26.01 -53.75
N VAL A 105 -5.38 -25.48 -54.78
CA VAL A 105 -4.20 -24.63 -54.67
C VAL A 105 -4.59 -23.20 -55.01
N LEU A 106 -4.46 -22.30 -54.05
CA LEU A 106 -4.47 -20.86 -54.29
C LEU A 106 -3.04 -20.39 -54.50
N LYS A 107 -2.75 -19.95 -55.73
CA LYS A 107 -1.44 -19.41 -56.10
C LYS A 107 -1.25 -18.00 -55.51
N GLY A 108 -0.11 -17.76 -54.90
CA GLY A 108 0.25 -16.44 -54.39
C GLY A 108 0.75 -15.47 -55.45
N ALA A 109 1.07 -14.25 -55.03
CA ALA A 109 1.78 -13.29 -55.86
C ALA A 109 3.30 -13.52 -55.80
N ALA A 110 3.98 -13.47 -56.96
CA ALA A 110 5.43 -13.58 -57.04
C ALA A 110 6.11 -12.22 -56.80
N VAL A 111 6.78 -12.07 -55.66
CA VAL A 111 7.40 -10.81 -55.21
C VAL A 111 8.91 -10.97 -54.98
N PRO A 112 9.72 -9.90 -54.99
CA PRO A 112 11.18 -10.02 -54.79
C PRO A 112 11.55 -10.55 -53.39
N ASP A 113 10.80 -10.14 -52.38
CA ASP A 113 10.98 -10.50 -50.97
C ASP A 113 9.64 -10.48 -50.21
N SER A 114 9.64 -11.02 -48.99
CA SER A 114 8.50 -10.96 -48.07
C SER A 114 7.12 -11.32 -48.67
N PRO A 115 6.97 -12.52 -49.28
CA PRO A 115 5.70 -12.95 -49.85
C PRO A 115 4.59 -13.04 -48.80
N ALA A 116 3.41 -12.55 -49.16
CA ALA A 116 2.18 -12.73 -48.40
C ALA A 116 1.40 -13.95 -48.91
N ASP A 117 0.57 -14.52 -48.04
CA ASP A 117 -0.34 -15.59 -48.43
C ASP A 117 -1.45 -15.06 -49.35
N PRO A 118 -1.86 -15.82 -50.38
CA PRO A 118 -3.01 -15.46 -51.20
C PRO A 118 -4.26 -15.23 -50.36
N ALA A 119 -4.98 -14.16 -50.70
CA ALA A 119 -6.23 -13.80 -50.03
C ALA A 119 -7.32 -14.84 -50.33
N TYR A 120 -8.11 -15.16 -49.31
CA TYR A 120 -9.32 -15.97 -49.42
C TYR A 120 -10.39 -15.41 -48.47
N ASN A 121 -11.66 -15.74 -48.71
CA ASN A 121 -12.75 -15.29 -47.85
C ASN A 121 -12.77 -16.05 -46.51
N ALA A 122 -12.06 -15.53 -45.52
CA ALA A 122 -12.00 -16.11 -44.18
C ALA A 122 -13.34 -16.05 -43.42
N SER A 123 -14.28 -15.20 -43.83
CA SER A 123 -15.60 -15.06 -43.21
C SER A 123 -16.67 -16.01 -43.78
N ALA A 124 -16.42 -16.56 -44.99
CA ALA A 124 -17.31 -17.54 -45.62
C ALA A 124 -17.44 -18.79 -44.74
N SER A 125 -18.62 -19.38 -44.65
CA SER A 125 -18.88 -20.55 -43.83
C SER A 125 -19.97 -21.46 -44.38
N ILE A 126 -19.66 -22.75 -44.45
CA ILE A 126 -20.61 -23.81 -44.80
C ILE A 126 -21.83 -23.78 -43.85
N LEU A 127 -21.61 -23.48 -42.56
CA LEU A 127 -22.66 -23.39 -41.54
C LEU A 127 -23.60 -22.19 -41.73
N LYS A 128 -23.18 -21.17 -42.48
CA LYS A 128 -24.02 -20.03 -42.88
C LYS A 128 -24.70 -20.25 -44.23
N GLY A 129 -24.46 -21.40 -44.86
CA GLY A 129 -25.01 -21.76 -46.17
C GLY A 129 -24.23 -21.20 -47.36
N ASP A 130 -23.01 -20.70 -47.17
CA ASP A 130 -22.16 -20.22 -48.26
C ASP A 130 -21.80 -21.37 -49.22
N ALA A 131 -22.00 -21.16 -50.52
CA ALA A 131 -21.85 -22.19 -51.54
C ALA A 131 -20.39 -22.49 -51.91
N GLU A 132 -19.44 -21.61 -51.58
CA GLU A 132 -18.01 -21.85 -51.80
C GLU A 132 -17.21 -21.38 -50.57
N VAL A 133 -16.39 -22.27 -50.01
CA VAL A 133 -15.59 -21.98 -48.81
C VAL A 133 -14.22 -22.61 -48.93
N PHE A 134 -13.17 -21.79 -48.93
CA PHE A 134 -11.78 -22.26 -48.88
C PHE A 134 -11.22 -22.18 -47.46
N ARG A 135 -10.50 -23.22 -47.03
CA ARG A 135 -9.68 -23.19 -45.81
C ARG A 135 -8.30 -23.78 -46.07
N PRO A 136 -7.21 -23.05 -45.74
CA PRO A 136 -5.86 -23.52 -46.01
C PRO A 136 -5.45 -24.61 -45.03
N LEU A 137 -4.90 -25.71 -45.56
CA LEU A 137 -4.22 -26.74 -44.79
C LEU A 137 -2.74 -26.38 -44.62
N TYR A 138 -2.09 -25.98 -45.72
CA TYR A 138 -0.66 -25.69 -45.74
C TYR A 138 -0.35 -24.41 -46.50
N ARG A 139 0.64 -23.68 -46.00
CA ARG A 139 1.41 -22.70 -46.77
C ARG A 139 2.62 -23.39 -47.38
N VAL A 140 2.81 -23.23 -48.68
CA VAL A 140 3.96 -23.73 -49.42
C VAL A 140 4.86 -22.54 -49.79
N PRO A 141 5.97 -22.34 -49.07
CA PRO A 141 6.91 -21.28 -49.39
C PRO A 141 7.75 -21.67 -50.62
N ILE A 142 7.80 -20.79 -51.62
CA ILE A 142 8.60 -20.96 -52.84
C ILE A 142 9.62 -19.83 -52.88
N ASP A 143 10.90 -20.17 -53.04
CA ASP A 143 12.02 -19.22 -53.14
C ASP A 143 12.86 -19.56 -54.36
N GLY A 144 12.85 -18.68 -55.36
CA GLY A 144 13.47 -18.95 -56.64
C GLY A 144 12.79 -20.13 -57.34
N LEU A 145 13.56 -21.17 -57.66
CA LEU A 145 13.07 -22.42 -58.26
C LEU A 145 12.80 -23.52 -57.22
N SER A 146 13.06 -23.25 -55.94
CA SER A 146 12.96 -24.23 -54.87
C SER A 146 11.63 -24.12 -54.14
N VAL A 147 11.03 -25.28 -53.85
CA VAL A 147 9.83 -25.40 -53.01
C VAL A 147 10.29 -25.79 -51.60
N GLY A 148 10.00 -24.94 -50.63
CA GLY A 148 10.33 -25.15 -49.23
C GLY A 148 9.36 -26.10 -48.52
N ALA A 149 9.66 -26.40 -47.26
CA ALA A 149 8.83 -27.28 -46.44
C ALA A 149 7.42 -26.68 -46.24
N PRO A 150 6.33 -27.44 -46.49
CA PRO A 150 4.97 -26.99 -46.22
C PRO A 150 4.78 -26.67 -44.74
N VAL A 151 4.21 -25.51 -44.44
CA VAL A 151 3.92 -25.04 -43.08
C VAL A 151 2.43 -25.26 -42.79
N PRO A 152 2.06 -26.03 -41.74
CA PRO A 152 0.66 -26.30 -41.43
C PRO A 152 -0.06 -25.03 -40.95
N LEU A 153 -1.30 -24.85 -41.38
CA LEU A 153 -2.20 -23.75 -41.02
C LEU A 153 -3.50 -24.21 -40.34
N TYR A 154 -3.65 -25.52 -40.13
CA TYR A 154 -4.81 -26.14 -39.47
C TYR A 154 -4.58 -26.36 -37.97
N GLY A 155 -5.67 -26.54 -37.22
CA GLY A 155 -5.62 -27.09 -35.87
C GLY A 155 -5.61 -28.63 -35.89
N THR A 156 -5.16 -29.27 -34.82
CA THR A 156 -5.31 -30.72 -34.65
C THR A 156 -6.29 -31.03 -33.54
N LEU A 157 -7.20 -31.96 -33.78
CA LEU A 157 -8.02 -32.54 -32.72
C LEU A 157 -7.62 -34.00 -32.57
N GLY A 158 -6.94 -34.29 -31.46
CA GLY A 158 -6.65 -35.66 -31.07
C GLY A 158 -7.93 -36.42 -30.72
N SER A 159 -7.81 -37.72 -30.61
CA SER A 159 -8.86 -38.58 -30.08
C SER A 159 -9.25 -38.19 -28.64
N LEU A 160 -10.47 -38.51 -28.24
CA LEU A 160 -10.90 -38.35 -26.85
C LEU A 160 -9.97 -39.10 -25.87
N SER A 161 -9.39 -40.22 -26.30
CA SER A 161 -8.39 -40.97 -25.51
C SER A 161 -7.15 -40.13 -25.21
N GLU A 162 -6.62 -39.43 -26.22
CA GLU A 162 -5.49 -38.52 -26.06
C GLU A 162 -5.86 -37.31 -25.19
N ALA A 163 -7.06 -36.75 -25.37
CA ALA A 163 -7.56 -35.68 -24.52
C ALA A 163 -7.69 -36.10 -23.05
N PHE A 164 -8.19 -37.31 -22.79
CA PHE A 164 -8.25 -37.87 -21.42
C PHE A 164 -6.87 -38.16 -20.86
N ALA A 165 -5.92 -38.63 -21.66
CA ALA A 165 -4.54 -38.84 -21.22
C ALA A 165 -3.84 -37.52 -20.86
N ASP A 166 -4.01 -36.46 -21.66
CA ASP A 166 -3.48 -35.12 -21.39
C ASP A 166 -4.11 -34.52 -20.11
N LEU A 167 -5.42 -34.66 -19.94
CA LEU A 167 -6.10 -34.23 -18.71
C LEU A 167 -5.64 -35.02 -17.48
N ALA A 168 -5.40 -36.33 -17.61
CA ALA A 168 -4.88 -37.15 -16.51
C ALA A 168 -3.47 -36.71 -16.08
N GLY A 169 -2.66 -36.19 -17.01
CA GLY A 169 -1.36 -35.59 -16.74
C GLY A 169 -1.41 -34.16 -16.19
N LYS A 170 -2.46 -33.40 -16.51
CA LYS A 170 -2.66 -31.99 -16.09
C LYS A 170 -3.54 -31.79 -14.87
N ALA A 171 -4.22 -32.83 -14.39
CA ALA A 171 -4.88 -32.77 -13.09
C ALA A 171 -3.82 -32.47 -12.02
N ASP A 172 -3.98 -31.36 -11.29
CA ASP A 172 -3.15 -30.88 -10.18
C ASP A 172 -3.02 -31.91 -9.03
N LYS A 173 -2.38 -33.05 -9.29
CA LYS A 173 -2.23 -34.12 -8.29
C LYS A 173 -1.04 -33.90 -7.36
N ALA A 174 -0.18 -32.93 -7.64
CA ALA A 174 0.88 -32.52 -6.72
C ALA A 174 1.46 -31.16 -7.11
N HIS A 175 1.51 -30.24 -6.16
CA HIS A 175 2.57 -29.24 -6.14
C HIS A 175 3.65 -29.74 -5.17
N LYS A 176 4.91 -29.68 -5.58
CA LYS A 176 6.04 -30.18 -4.80
C LYS A 176 6.62 -29.05 -3.98
N HIS A 177 6.75 -29.26 -2.67
CA HIS A 177 7.68 -28.51 -1.84
C HIS A 177 8.94 -29.37 -1.67
N PRO A 178 10.15 -28.82 -1.79
CA PRO A 178 11.36 -29.56 -1.44
C PRO A 178 11.31 -29.97 0.03
N VAL A 179 11.90 -31.12 0.36
CA VAL A 179 11.94 -31.64 1.74
C VAL A 179 12.53 -30.61 2.71
N SER A 180 13.40 -29.71 2.24
CA SER A 180 13.93 -28.57 3.02
C SER A 180 12.86 -27.67 3.61
N ASP A 181 11.71 -27.51 2.96
CA ASP A 181 10.61 -26.66 3.45
C ASP A 181 9.83 -27.35 4.59
N MET A 182 9.90 -28.69 4.67
CA MET A 182 9.25 -29.50 5.70
C MET A 182 10.18 -29.85 6.86
N THR A 183 11.48 -30.06 6.60
CA THR A 183 12.47 -30.48 7.60
C THR A 183 13.39 -29.36 8.07
N GLY A 184 13.47 -28.25 7.35
CA GLY A 184 14.30 -27.09 7.70
C GLY A 184 13.73 -26.23 8.84
N GLY A 185 12.50 -26.49 9.29
CA GLY A 185 11.86 -25.83 10.42
C GLY A 185 11.40 -24.38 10.16
N ALA A 186 11.67 -23.81 8.99
CA ALA A 186 11.24 -22.48 8.58
C ALA A 186 10.87 -22.44 7.09
N LEU A 187 9.72 -21.83 6.78
CA LEU A 187 9.31 -21.54 5.41
C LEU A 187 9.93 -20.21 4.94
N PRO A 188 10.57 -20.13 3.76
CA PRO A 188 11.12 -18.89 3.22
C PRO A 188 10.06 -17.79 2.99
N ILE A 189 10.47 -16.52 3.10
CA ILE A 189 9.59 -15.36 2.87
C ILE A 189 9.02 -15.33 1.45
N SER A 190 9.81 -15.75 0.45
CA SER A 190 9.38 -15.84 -0.95
C SER A 190 8.23 -16.83 -1.19
N LEU A 191 7.97 -17.71 -0.22
CA LEU A 191 6.90 -18.70 -0.25
C LEU A 191 5.81 -18.41 0.80
N GLY A 192 5.74 -17.17 1.30
CA GLY A 192 4.75 -16.74 2.28
C GLY A 192 5.04 -17.13 3.74
N GLY A 193 6.24 -17.66 4.02
CA GLY A 193 6.70 -17.92 5.39
C GLY A 193 7.33 -16.70 6.06
N THR A 194 7.81 -16.87 7.29
CA THR A 194 8.56 -15.84 8.03
C THR A 194 10.08 -16.03 7.97
N GLY A 195 10.55 -17.14 7.40
CA GLY A 195 11.96 -17.53 7.39
C GLY A 195 12.53 -17.85 8.78
N ALA A 196 11.69 -17.97 9.82
CA ALA A 196 12.12 -18.12 11.20
C ALA A 196 11.68 -19.45 11.81
N THR A 197 12.58 -20.07 12.57
CA THR A 197 12.35 -21.31 13.34
C THR A 197 11.92 -21.05 14.79
N SER A 198 11.74 -19.78 15.18
CA SER A 198 11.33 -19.39 16.53
C SER A 198 10.33 -18.25 16.50
N ALA A 199 9.47 -18.17 17.52
CA ALA A 199 8.50 -17.09 17.64
C ALA A 199 9.16 -15.70 17.71
N ALA A 200 10.33 -15.59 18.35
CA ALA A 200 11.10 -14.34 18.40
C ALA A 200 11.65 -13.94 17.03
N GLY A 201 12.20 -14.90 16.27
CA GLY A 201 12.65 -14.67 14.91
C GLY A 201 11.51 -14.27 13.97
N ALA A 202 10.35 -14.93 14.10
CA ALA A 202 9.17 -14.64 13.28
C ALA A 202 8.64 -13.23 13.52
N ARG A 203 8.51 -12.81 14.78
CA ARG A 203 8.11 -11.43 15.10
C ARG A 203 9.10 -10.39 14.57
N ASN A 204 10.41 -10.66 14.68
CA ASN A 204 11.42 -9.75 14.16
C ASN A 204 11.34 -9.63 12.62
N ALA A 205 11.17 -10.75 11.92
CA ALA A 205 10.99 -10.78 10.46
C ALA A 205 9.72 -10.03 10.01
N LEU A 206 8.67 -10.02 10.84
CA LEU A 206 7.44 -9.26 10.60
C LEU A 206 7.52 -7.78 11.06
N GLY A 207 8.67 -7.32 11.54
CA GLY A 207 8.84 -5.95 12.04
C GLY A 207 8.17 -5.69 13.40
N LEU A 208 7.69 -6.73 14.09
CA LEU A 208 7.04 -6.68 15.39
C LEU A 208 8.04 -6.74 16.56
N GLY A 209 9.34 -6.69 16.27
CA GLY A 209 10.43 -6.72 17.26
C GLY A 209 10.69 -8.09 17.88
N ASN A 210 11.76 -8.19 18.66
CA ASN A 210 11.99 -9.32 19.55
C ASN A 210 11.48 -8.92 20.95
N THR A 211 10.93 -9.86 21.73
CA THR A 211 10.27 -9.57 23.02
C THR A 211 11.23 -9.05 24.11
N ALA A 212 12.48 -8.78 23.76
CA ALA A 212 13.48 -8.21 24.65
C ALA A 212 13.49 -6.67 24.65
N GLY A 213 12.86 -6.01 23.67
CA GLY A 213 12.87 -4.55 23.52
C GLY A 213 11.50 -3.93 23.26
N ALA A 214 11.42 -2.60 23.38
CA ALA A 214 10.22 -1.87 23.02
C ALA A 214 9.96 -1.95 21.51
N LEU A 215 8.70 -2.11 21.12
CA LEU A 215 8.33 -1.95 19.72
C LEU A 215 8.59 -0.48 19.29
N PRO A 216 9.34 -0.24 18.21
CA PRO A 216 9.60 1.12 17.73
C PRO A 216 8.31 1.86 17.36
N VAL A 217 8.31 3.19 17.53
CA VAL A 217 7.15 4.04 17.18
C VAL A 217 6.80 3.94 15.69
N ALA A 218 7.81 3.82 14.83
CA ALA A 218 7.63 3.64 13.39
C ALA A 218 6.82 2.38 13.04
N ASN A 219 6.80 1.39 13.94
CA ASN A 219 6.09 0.13 13.77
C ASN A 219 4.85 0.05 14.67
N GLY A 220 4.31 1.19 15.11
CA GLY A 220 3.10 1.29 15.93
C GLY A 220 3.30 1.06 17.43
N GLY A 221 4.54 0.93 17.89
CA GLY A 221 4.86 0.78 19.31
C GLY A 221 4.96 2.08 20.09
N THR A 222 5.15 1.98 21.41
CA THR A 222 5.36 3.14 22.27
C THR A 222 6.84 3.55 22.35
N GLY A 223 7.78 2.76 21.82
CA GLY A 223 9.23 3.03 21.89
C GLY A 223 9.83 2.99 23.30
N VAL A 224 9.08 2.51 24.30
CA VAL A 224 9.53 2.30 25.69
C VAL A 224 8.99 0.96 26.20
N THR A 225 9.66 0.38 27.19
CA THR A 225 9.34 -0.97 27.71
C THR A 225 8.51 -0.96 29.00
N THR A 226 8.23 0.20 29.57
CA THR A 226 7.50 0.31 30.85
C THR A 226 6.43 1.40 30.78
N ASP A 227 5.32 1.17 31.50
CA ASP A 227 4.22 2.14 31.60
C ASP A 227 4.69 3.47 32.21
N ALA A 228 5.60 3.41 33.19
CA ALA A 228 6.22 4.59 33.80
C ALA A 228 6.94 5.46 32.75
N ALA A 229 7.69 4.84 31.83
CA ALA A 229 8.40 5.57 30.77
C ALA A 229 7.46 6.18 29.71
N ILE A 230 6.23 5.65 29.56
CA ILE A 230 5.20 6.28 28.71
C ILE A 230 4.79 7.63 29.32
N ALA A 231 4.56 7.68 30.63
CA ALA A 231 4.18 8.92 31.31
C ALA A 231 5.25 10.02 31.18
N LEU A 232 6.54 9.65 31.19
CA LEU A 232 7.64 10.60 30.97
C LEU A 232 7.64 11.26 29.59
N LYS A 233 6.93 10.71 28.59
CA LYS A 233 6.76 11.38 27.29
C LYS A 233 5.86 12.60 27.38
N SER A 234 4.90 12.61 28.31
CA SER A 234 4.05 13.77 28.59
C SER A 234 4.73 14.82 29.47
N TYR A 235 5.81 14.44 30.16
CA TYR A 235 6.57 15.32 31.05
C TYR A 235 8.03 15.44 30.58
N PRO A 236 8.36 16.22 29.53
CA PRO A 236 9.75 16.42 29.11
C PRO A 236 10.61 17.04 30.22
N VAL A 237 11.95 16.98 30.08
CA VAL A 237 12.86 17.65 31.02
C VAL A 237 12.51 19.14 31.10
N GLY A 238 12.33 19.63 32.33
CA GLY A 238 11.82 20.98 32.61
C GLY A 238 10.31 21.07 32.90
N ALA A 239 9.53 20.01 32.64
CA ALA A 239 8.11 19.98 32.95
C ALA A 239 7.83 20.02 34.46
N LEU A 240 6.67 20.56 34.82
CA LEU A 240 6.18 20.62 36.20
C LEU A 240 5.09 19.57 36.43
N TYR A 241 5.15 18.90 37.58
CA TYR A 241 4.09 18.06 38.12
C TYR A 241 3.59 18.69 39.42
N VAL A 242 2.28 18.86 39.55
CA VAL A 242 1.61 19.49 40.71
C VAL A 242 0.63 18.49 41.30
N SER A 243 0.71 18.28 42.61
CA SER A 243 -0.13 17.31 43.32
C SER A 243 -0.38 17.70 44.78
N PHE A 244 -1.50 17.24 45.33
CA PHE A 244 -1.75 17.30 46.77
C PHE A 244 -1.02 16.20 47.54
N SER A 245 -0.44 15.21 46.85
CA SER A 245 0.34 14.14 47.45
C SER A 245 1.83 14.49 47.48
N ALA A 246 2.49 14.16 48.60
CA ALA A 246 3.93 14.33 48.78
C ALA A 246 4.77 13.34 47.94
N THR A 247 4.14 12.37 47.28
CA THR A 247 4.84 11.34 46.51
C THR A 247 5.63 11.96 45.36
N SER A 248 6.94 11.67 45.31
CA SER A 248 7.80 12.11 44.23
C SER A 248 7.37 11.49 42.89
N PRO A 249 7.30 12.25 41.80
CA PRO A 249 7.03 11.69 40.47
C PRO A 249 8.08 10.67 40.03
N ALA A 250 9.28 10.68 40.63
CA ALA A 250 10.31 9.68 40.35
C ALA A 250 9.83 8.25 40.67
N SER A 251 9.01 8.05 41.72
CA SER A 251 8.46 6.73 42.04
C SER A 251 7.21 6.38 41.22
N LEU A 252 6.56 7.36 40.58
CA LEU A 252 5.36 7.16 39.76
C LEU A 252 5.70 6.93 38.29
N PHE A 253 6.59 7.75 37.74
CA PHE A 253 6.92 7.81 36.31
C PHE A 253 8.39 7.50 36.03
N GLY A 254 9.25 7.40 37.05
CA GLY A 254 10.70 7.36 36.87
C GLY A 254 11.29 8.74 36.61
N GLY A 255 12.50 8.78 36.04
CA GLY A 255 13.23 10.03 35.80
C GLY A 255 13.77 10.67 37.08
N THR A 256 14.32 11.89 36.94
CA THR A 256 14.89 12.64 38.07
C THR A 256 14.14 13.94 38.28
N TRP A 257 13.66 14.18 39.49
CA TRP A 257 12.78 15.29 39.82
C TRP A 257 13.31 16.07 41.02
N ALA A 258 13.20 17.39 40.95
CA ALA A 258 13.53 18.29 42.05
C ALA A 258 12.25 18.97 42.56
N GLN A 259 12.00 18.89 43.87
CA GLN A 259 10.86 19.56 44.47
C GLN A 259 11.08 21.08 44.49
N ILE A 260 10.04 21.83 44.17
CA ILE A 260 9.98 23.28 44.38
C ILE A 260 9.26 23.51 45.70
N THR A 261 9.94 24.14 46.66
CA THR A 261 9.44 24.42 48.01
C THR A 261 9.43 25.91 48.30
N GLY A 262 8.51 26.36 49.16
CA GLY A 262 8.46 27.74 49.67
C GLY A 262 8.32 28.82 48.61
N ARG A 263 7.67 28.53 47.47
CA ARG A 263 7.56 29.44 46.33
C ARG A 263 6.23 29.28 45.61
N PHE A 264 5.67 30.40 45.15
CA PHE A 264 4.57 30.42 44.19
C PHE A 264 5.05 30.26 42.75
N LEU A 265 4.21 29.69 41.91
CA LEU A 265 4.42 29.69 40.46
C LEU A 265 3.93 31.02 39.88
N ARG A 266 4.84 31.74 39.21
CA ARG A 266 4.56 33.00 38.54
C ARG A 266 4.92 32.88 37.07
N ALA A 267 4.08 33.39 36.16
CA ALA A 267 4.39 33.48 34.74
C ALA A 267 5.71 34.26 34.54
N ALA A 268 6.61 33.67 33.76
CA ALA A 268 8.00 34.13 33.68
C ALA A 268 8.19 35.26 32.67
N SER A 269 8.94 36.29 33.06
CA SER A 269 9.74 37.15 32.17
C SER A 269 11.24 36.81 32.24
N GLY A 270 11.60 35.84 33.09
CA GLY A 270 12.94 35.33 33.38
C GLY A 270 12.88 34.21 34.43
N THR A 271 14.02 33.63 34.81
CA THR A 271 14.09 32.43 35.69
C THR A 271 14.55 32.73 37.13
N GLY A 272 14.60 34.00 37.53
CA GLY A 272 15.03 34.40 38.86
C GLY A 272 14.02 34.04 39.97
N THR A 273 14.50 33.92 41.20
CA THR A 273 13.68 33.69 42.40
C THR A 273 13.61 34.95 43.26
N GLY A 274 12.52 35.16 43.99
CA GLY A 274 12.36 36.28 44.92
C GLY A 274 11.05 36.18 45.71
N GLY A 275 10.77 37.21 46.52
CA GLY A 275 9.61 37.27 47.42
C GLY A 275 9.99 37.13 48.89
N SER A 276 9.05 37.50 49.78
CA SER A 276 9.17 37.33 51.23
C SER A 276 7.80 37.06 51.85
N ASP A 277 7.74 36.15 52.83
CA ASP A 277 6.50 35.77 53.52
C ASP A 277 5.99 36.87 54.45
N THR A 278 6.91 37.66 54.98
CA THR A 278 6.61 38.81 55.83
C THR A 278 7.34 40.06 55.35
N CYS A 279 6.85 41.21 55.78
CA CYS A 279 7.47 42.50 55.52
C CYS A 279 7.50 43.32 56.81
N THR A 280 8.68 43.86 57.15
CA THR A 280 8.82 44.91 58.16
C THR A 280 9.01 46.23 57.44
N LEU A 281 8.21 47.24 57.79
CA LEU A 281 8.28 48.56 57.17
C LEU A 281 9.60 49.24 57.52
N THR A 282 10.23 49.84 56.52
CA THR A 282 11.40 50.70 56.67
C THR A 282 10.99 52.17 56.69
N SER A 283 11.90 53.05 57.16
CA SER A 283 11.65 54.50 57.18
C SER A 283 11.25 55.07 55.82
N GLY A 284 11.80 54.53 54.72
CA GLY A 284 11.45 54.97 53.35
C GLY A 284 10.06 54.52 52.86
N GLN A 285 9.42 53.58 53.56
CA GLN A 285 8.08 53.07 53.23
C GLN A 285 6.97 53.75 54.04
N MET A 286 7.33 54.58 55.02
CA MET A 286 6.34 55.34 55.80
C MET A 286 5.95 56.62 55.05
N PRO A 287 4.65 56.95 54.94
CA PRO A 287 4.21 58.26 54.45
C PRO A 287 4.87 59.38 55.26
N ASN A 288 5.17 60.51 54.60
CA ASN A 288 5.68 61.69 55.31
C ASN A 288 4.70 62.09 56.41
N HIS A 289 5.22 62.20 57.63
CA HIS A 289 4.44 62.58 58.80
C HIS A 289 5.32 63.43 59.72
N HIS A 290 4.68 64.29 60.51
CA HIS A 290 5.37 65.13 61.48
C HIS A 290 5.19 64.57 62.89
N HIS A 291 6.26 64.60 63.68
CA HIS A 291 6.21 64.41 65.12
C HIS A 291 6.55 65.75 65.76
N GLY A 292 5.59 66.36 66.43
CA GLY A 292 5.81 67.63 67.08
C GLY A 292 4.56 68.13 67.79
N VAL A 293 4.75 68.97 68.80
CA VAL A 293 3.67 69.76 69.37
C VAL A 293 3.56 71.03 68.51
N ILE A 294 2.41 71.22 67.88
CA ILE A 294 2.13 72.40 67.06
C ILE A 294 1.68 73.51 68.00
N SER A 295 2.43 74.62 68.06
CA SER A 295 1.94 75.88 68.63
C SER A 295 1.13 76.59 67.54
N GLU A 296 -0.10 77.03 67.84
CA GLU A 296 -1.02 77.64 66.87
C GLU A 296 -0.57 79.01 66.33
N ARG A 297 0.62 79.49 66.70
CA ARG A 297 1.22 80.74 66.19
C ARG A 297 2.68 80.53 65.80
N ASP A 298 3.00 80.84 64.55
CA ASP A 298 4.37 80.90 64.06
C ASP A 298 5.17 81.95 64.85
N GLY A 299 6.31 81.53 65.42
CA GLY A 299 7.26 82.42 66.10
C GLY A 299 7.16 82.49 67.62
N ASP A 300 6.32 81.67 68.27
CA ASP A 300 6.14 81.70 69.73
C ASP A 300 6.87 80.55 70.47
N TRP A 301 7.24 80.80 71.73
CA TRP A 301 8.05 79.90 72.55
C TRP A 301 7.20 78.86 73.29
N MET A 302 7.65 77.61 73.34
CA MET A 302 7.04 76.56 74.16
C MET A 302 7.93 76.26 75.37
N GLY A 303 7.40 76.48 76.58
CA GLY A 303 8.07 76.16 77.85
C GLY A 303 7.59 74.84 78.43
N LEU A 304 8.51 73.96 78.79
CA LEU A 304 8.23 72.70 79.51
C LEU A 304 8.86 72.78 80.90
N TRP A 305 8.07 72.51 81.93
CA TRP A 305 8.54 72.46 83.31
C TRP A 305 8.61 71.00 83.78
N GLN A 306 9.83 70.53 84.08
CA GLN A 306 10.04 69.21 84.67
C GLN A 306 10.42 69.41 86.14
N SER A 307 9.58 68.93 87.07
CA SER A 307 9.85 69.03 88.50
C SER A 307 10.31 67.71 89.08
N ASN A 308 11.49 67.75 89.70
CA ASN A 308 11.88 66.80 90.72
C ASN A 308 11.48 67.39 92.08
N VAL A 309 10.94 66.58 92.98
CA VAL A 309 10.53 67.00 94.34
C VAL A 309 11.71 67.24 95.29
N SER A 310 12.92 67.37 94.77
CA SER A 310 14.08 67.78 95.55
C SER A 310 15.08 68.53 94.66
N GLU A 311 14.97 69.86 94.70
CA GLU A 311 15.98 70.86 94.34
C GLU A 311 16.28 71.07 92.84
N GLY A 312 15.76 72.20 92.33
CA GLY A 312 16.23 72.91 91.15
C GLY A 312 15.48 72.61 89.85
N GLY A 313 14.40 73.36 89.57
CA GLY A 313 13.71 73.29 88.28
C GLY A 313 14.62 73.75 87.13
N LEU A 314 14.92 72.86 86.20
CA LEU A 314 15.64 73.17 84.96
C LEU A 314 14.63 73.62 83.88
N TRP A 315 14.90 74.74 83.21
CA TRP A 315 14.15 75.17 82.04
C TRP A 315 14.76 74.60 80.77
N TRP A 316 13.97 73.86 79.99
CA TRP A 316 14.32 73.54 78.60
C TRP A 316 13.49 74.41 77.66
N VAL A 317 14.18 75.17 76.81
CA VAL A 317 13.58 75.99 75.75
C VAL A 317 13.70 75.24 74.42
N VAL A 318 12.56 75.00 73.77
CA VAL A 318 12.48 74.39 72.44
C VAL A 318 12.17 75.49 71.43
N SER A 319 13.01 75.65 70.40
CA SER A 319 12.85 76.69 69.36
C SER A 319 13.40 76.21 68.03
N ASN A 320 12.68 76.51 66.94
CA ASN A 320 13.12 76.18 65.58
C ASN A 320 14.00 77.28 64.94
N SER A 321 14.13 78.44 65.58
CA SER A 321 14.83 79.62 65.03
C SER A 321 16.06 80.06 65.83
N THR A 322 16.30 79.50 67.02
CA THR A 322 17.39 79.92 67.91
C THR A 322 18.60 78.97 67.84
N PRO A 323 19.80 79.44 67.46
CA PRO A 323 21.02 78.63 67.50
C PRO A 323 21.33 78.14 68.92
N GLY A 324 21.56 76.84 69.08
CA GLY A 324 21.84 76.21 70.38
C GLY A 324 20.62 75.76 71.18
N ALA A 325 19.39 76.12 70.77
CA ALA A 325 18.16 75.58 71.33
C ALA A 325 17.84 74.19 70.75
N ASN A 326 17.12 73.36 71.51
CA ASN A 326 16.62 72.09 71.00
C ASN A 326 15.56 72.36 69.91
N LYS A 327 15.72 71.74 68.73
CA LYS A 327 14.84 71.95 67.58
C LYS A 327 13.50 71.19 67.65
N GLY A 328 13.27 70.42 68.71
CA GLY A 328 12.03 69.66 68.90
C GLY A 328 12.02 68.85 70.20
N ILE A 329 10.83 68.33 70.53
CA ILE A 329 10.62 67.39 71.63
C ILE A 329 10.64 65.99 71.04
N LYS A 330 11.48 65.09 71.56
CA LYS A 330 11.47 63.69 71.14
C LYS A 330 10.23 63.02 71.73
N THR A 331 9.31 62.59 70.88
CA THR A 331 8.30 61.60 71.28
C THR A 331 9.00 60.26 71.50
N THR A 332 8.50 59.45 72.43
CA THR A 332 8.88 58.04 72.48
C THR A 332 8.50 57.38 71.16
N SER A 333 9.37 56.52 70.62
CA SER A 333 9.05 55.77 69.39
C SER A 333 7.73 55.02 69.59
N VAL A 334 6.80 55.18 68.65
CA VAL A 334 5.55 54.42 68.60
C VAL A 334 5.56 53.58 67.32
N GLY A 335 5.29 52.29 67.47
CA GLY A 335 5.52 51.29 66.44
C GLY A 335 6.19 50.07 67.06
N SER A 336 5.83 48.86 66.60
CA SER A 336 6.34 47.61 67.19
C SER A 336 7.50 47.01 66.40
N ASP A 337 7.92 47.64 65.29
CA ASP A 337 8.86 47.11 64.29
C ASP A 337 8.55 45.66 63.87
N SER A 338 7.30 45.24 64.09
CA SER A 338 6.89 43.86 63.87
C SER A 338 6.57 43.66 62.41
N SER A 339 7.02 42.52 61.87
CA SER A 339 6.69 42.14 60.52
C SER A 339 5.20 41.80 60.41
N HIS A 340 4.55 42.22 59.34
CA HIS A 340 3.20 41.76 59.02
C HIS A 340 3.22 40.63 57.99
N ASN A 341 2.17 39.82 57.96
CA ASN A 341 1.97 38.81 56.91
C ASN A 341 1.91 39.48 55.53
N ASN A 342 2.66 38.94 54.58
CA ASN A 342 2.71 39.40 53.19
C ASN A 342 2.18 38.31 52.23
N MET A 343 1.66 37.20 52.76
CA MET A 343 1.12 36.09 51.97
C MET A 343 -0.40 36.24 51.78
N PRO A 344 -0.92 36.19 50.53
CA PRO A 344 -2.35 36.06 50.28
C PRO A 344 -2.86 34.71 50.79
N ALA A 345 -4.17 34.48 50.85
CA ALA A 345 -4.68 33.14 51.15
C ALA A 345 -4.16 32.12 50.12
N TYR A 346 -3.57 31.02 50.60
CA TYR A 346 -2.99 29.98 49.75
C TYR A 346 -3.29 28.58 50.28
N GLN A 347 -3.08 27.59 49.42
CA GLN A 347 -3.10 26.18 49.79
C GLN A 347 -1.79 25.54 49.33
N ASP A 348 -1.12 24.85 50.25
CA ASP A 348 0.11 24.15 49.93
C ASP A 348 -0.15 22.93 49.05
N VAL A 349 0.65 22.82 47.99
CA VAL A 349 0.70 21.68 47.07
C VAL A 349 2.15 21.30 46.84
N TYR A 350 2.38 20.04 46.50
CA TYR A 350 3.69 19.53 46.13
C TYR A 350 3.93 19.78 44.65
N VAL A 351 4.93 20.59 44.34
CA VAL A 351 5.34 20.89 42.96
C VAL A 351 6.72 20.29 42.72
N TRP A 352 6.88 19.58 41.61
CA TRP A 352 8.12 18.93 41.22
C TRP A 352 8.48 19.34 39.79
N ARG A 353 9.76 19.65 39.56
CA ARG A 353 10.32 19.91 38.22
C ARG A 353 11.15 18.71 37.77
N ARG A 354 10.93 18.24 36.54
CA ARG A 354 11.78 17.22 35.93
C ARG A 354 13.14 17.81 35.55
N THR A 355 14.21 17.12 35.92
CA THR A 355 15.60 17.53 35.69
C THR A 355 16.36 16.57 34.76
N ALA A 356 15.93 15.30 34.70
CA ALA A 356 16.37 14.30 33.72
C ALA A 356 15.24 13.28 33.48
#